data_AF-A0A6J5EXV4-F1
#
_entry.id   AF-A0A6J5EXV4-F1
#
_cell.length_a   1.000
_cell.length_b   1.000
_cell.length_c   1.000
_cell.angle_alpha   90.00
_cell.angle_beta   90.00
_cell.angle_gamma   90.00
#
_symmetry.space_group_name_H-M   'P 1'
#
loop_
_entity.id
_entity.type
_entity.pdbx_description
1 polymer ?
#
loop_
_entity_poly.entity_id
_entity_poly.type
_entity_poly.pdbx_seq_one_letter_code
_entity_poly.pdbx_strand_id
1 'polypeptide(L)'
;MNTFQIVVRVAVSIGACAALGGCLSSTPVWDRNFGYAVTQIRQMQTLNPDASDNTDPVAGVDGRTADAAQTAYYKSFTAPTPPTNVFTIGVGAGTSN
;
A
#
# COMPACT_ATOMS: atom_id res chain seq x y z
N MET A 1 36.17 -38.79 -28.43
CA MET A 1 36.37 -37.96 -27.22
C MET A 1 35.19 -37.01 -26.93
N ASN A 2 34.63 -36.34 -27.94
CA ASN A 2 33.63 -35.27 -27.72
C ASN A 2 32.26 -35.78 -27.23
N THR A 3 31.81 -36.94 -27.70
CA THR A 3 30.53 -37.55 -27.30
C THR A 3 30.52 -37.93 -25.82
N PHE A 4 31.63 -38.47 -25.31
CA PHE A 4 31.79 -38.82 -23.89
C PHE A 4 31.76 -37.58 -23.00
N GLN A 5 32.43 -36.49 -23.42
CA GLN A 5 32.38 -35.22 -22.69
C GLN A 5 30.99 -34.56 -22.70
N ILE A 6 30.23 -34.70 -23.79
CA ILE A 6 28.85 -34.22 -23.87
C ILE A 6 27.95 -34.97 -22.89
N VAL A 7 28.06 -36.31 -22.84
CA VAL A 7 27.27 -37.14 -21.90
C VAL A 7 27.56 -36.78 -20.45
N VAL A 8 28.84 -36.58 -20.10
CA VAL A 8 29.22 -36.17 -18.73
C VAL A 8 28.66 -34.79 -18.38
N ARG A 9 28.71 -33.81 -19.30
CA ARG A 9 28.16 -32.47 -19.05
C ARG A 9 26.64 -32.48 -18.85
N VAL A 10 25.93 -33.27 -19.65
CA VAL A 10 24.46 -33.43 -19.53
C VAL A 10 24.09 -34.13 -18.22
N ALA A 11 24.85 -35.15 -17.80
CA ALA A 11 24.61 -35.82 -16.53
C ALA A 11 24.83 -34.88 -15.34
N VAL A 12 25.88 -34.05 -15.38
CA VAL A 12 26.17 -33.07 -14.32
C VAL A 12 25.09 -31.98 -14.25
N SER A 13 24.61 -31.47 -15.38
CA SER A 13 23.55 -30.44 -15.38
C SER A 13 22.21 -30.97 -14.87
N ILE A 14 21.82 -32.19 -15.24
CA ILE A 14 20.61 -32.83 -14.72
C ILE A 14 20.72 -33.09 -13.21
N GLY A 15 21.87 -33.58 -12.74
CA GLY A 15 22.13 -33.79 -11.32
C GLY A 15 22.07 -32.49 -10.51
N ALA A 16 22.63 -31.40 -11.05
CA ALA A 16 22.56 -30.07 -10.43
C ALA A 16 21.12 -29.55 -10.33
N CYS A 17 20.33 -29.68 -11.39
CA CYS A 17 18.90 -29.29 -11.37
C CYS A 17 18.09 -30.12 -10.36
N ALA A 18 18.33 -31.43 -10.26
CA ALA A 18 17.65 -32.29 -9.30
C ALA A 18 18.01 -31.95 -7.84
N ALA A 19 19.29 -31.63 -7.58
CA ALA A 19 19.74 -31.20 -6.26
C ALA A 19 19.13 -29.84 -5.84
N LEU A 20 18.96 -28.91 -6.78
CA LEU A 20 18.30 -27.62 -6.55
C LEU A 20 16.79 -27.76 -6.32
N GLY A 21 16.14 -28.74 -6.95
CA GLY A 21 14.71 -29.02 -6.79
C GLY A 21 14.29 -29.53 -5.41
N GLY A 22 15.23 -30.09 -4.63
CA GLY A 22 14.97 -30.53 -3.25
C GLY A 22 14.85 -29.39 -2.23
N CYS A 23 15.38 -28.20 -2.54
CA CYS A 23 15.31 -27.03 -1.66
C CYS A 23 13.97 -26.28 -1.73
N LEU A 24 13.10 -26.62 -2.70
CA LEU A 24 11.78 -25.99 -2.85
C LEU A 24 10.70 -27.07 -2.82
N SER A 25 10.37 -27.55 -1.61
CA SER A 25 9.16 -28.35 -1.34
C SER A 25 7.93 -27.45 -1.49
N SER A 26 7.53 -27.15 -2.72
CA SER A 26 6.71 -25.97 -3.00
C SER A 26 5.21 -26.21 -3.10
N THR A 27 4.71 -27.45 -3.17
CA THR A 27 3.27 -27.65 -3.47
C THR A 27 2.49 -28.52 -2.48
N PRO A 28 2.93 -29.69 -1.98
CA PRO A 28 2.05 -30.52 -1.15
C PRO A 28 1.85 -29.94 0.27
N VAL A 29 2.85 -29.22 0.79
CA VAL A 29 2.84 -28.65 2.14
C VAL A 29 2.21 -27.26 2.16
N TRP A 30 2.44 -26.45 1.13
CA TRP A 30 1.90 -25.10 1.04
C TRP A 30 0.41 -25.11 0.73
N ASP A 31 -0.05 -25.95 -0.20
CA ASP A 31 -1.47 -26.07 -0.53
C ASP A 31 -2.28 -26.61 0.66
N ARG A 32 -1.71 -27.53 1.44
CA ARG A 32 -2.35 -28.07 2.64
C ARG A 32 -2.48 -27.03 3.76
N ASN A 33 -1.57 -26.07 3.85
CA ASN A 33 -1.54 -25.06 4.92
C ASN A 33 -2.06 -23.68 4.49
N PHE A 34 -2.42 -23.50 3.21
CA PHE A 34 -2.89 -22.22 2.69
C PHE A 34 -4.06 -21.64 3.50
N GLY A 35 -5.05 -22.46 3.83
CA GLY A 35 -6.19 -22.05 4.65
C GLY A 35 -5.77 -21.54 6.03
N TYR A 36 -4.85 -22.24 6.69
CA TYR A 36 -4.33 -21.85 8.00
C TYR A 36 -3.54 -20.52 7.92
N ALA A 37 -2.70 -20.36 6.90
CA ALA A 37 -1.94 -19.14 6.68
C ALA A 37 -2.86 -17.92 6.45
N VAL A 38 -3.93 -18.08 5.66
CA VAL A 38 -4.92 -17.01 5.43
C VAL A 38 -5.68 -16.67 6.70
N THR A 39 -6.12 -17.67 7.48
CA THR A 39 -6.79 -17.43 8.76
C THR A 39 -5.88 -16.69 9.74
N GLN A 40 -4.61 -17.09 9.82
CA GLN A 40 -3.63 -16.44 10.69
C GLN A 40 -3.37 -14.99 10.27
N ILE A 41 -3.16 -14.72 8.99
CA ILE A 41 -2.96 -13.36 8.49
C ILE A 41 -4.20 -12.50 8.76
N ARG A 42 -5.40 -13.04 8.51
CA ARG A 42 -6.66 -12.34 8.80
C ARG A 42 -6.75 -11.98 10.28
N GLN A 43 -6.43 -12.90 11.19
CA GLN A 43 -6.45 -12.62 12.63
C GLN A 43 -5.45 -11.51 13.00
N MET A 44 -4.25 -11.52 12.43
CA MET A 44 -3.26 -10.46 12.66
C MET A 44 -3.65 -9.09 12.06
N GLN A 45 -4.44 -9.09 10.98
CA GLN A 45 -4.93 -7.87 10.32
C GLN A 45 -6.26 -7.38 10.89
N THR A 46 -6.94 -8.18 11.70
CA THR A 46 -8.22 -7.80 12.30
C THR A 46 -7.95 -6.87 13.48
N LEU A 47 -8.23 -5.59 13.30
CA LEU A 47 -7.98 -4.56 14.34
C LEU A 47 -8.86 -4.77 15.59
N ASN A 48 -10.12 -5.14 15.41
CA ASN A 48 -11.04 -5.43 16.49
C ASN A 48 -11.93 -6.63 16.11
N PRO A 49 -11.72 -7.82 16.70
CA PRO A 49 -12.53 -8.99 16.42
C PRO A 49 -13.97 -8.87 16.94
N ASP A 50 -14.20 -8.08 17.99
CA ASP A 50 -15.51 -7.90 18.64
C ASP A 50 -16.29 -6.70 18.07
N ALA A 51 -15.85 -6.17 16.92
CA ALA A 51 -16.44 -4.97 16.32
C ALA A 51 -17.93 -5.13 15.95
N SER A 52 -18.38 -6.34 15.65
CA SER A 52 -19.80 -6.62 15.34
C SER A 52 -20.71 -6.53 16.57
N ASP A 53 -20.15 -6.78 17.75
CA ASP A 53 -20.91 -6.84 19.00
C ASP A 53 -20.99 -5.45 19.66
N ASN A 54 -20.22 -4.49 19.14
CA ASN A 54 -20.29 -3.10 19.56
C ASN A 54 -21.56 -2.43 19.01
N THR A 55 -22.52 -2.18 19.90
CA THR A 55 -23.74 -1.44 19.59
C THR A 55 -23.60 0.08 19.74
N ASP A 56 -22.43 0.57 20.16
CA ASP A 56 -22.17 2.02 20.27
C ASP A 56 -22.26 2.63 18.87
N PRO A 57 -23.18 3.60 18.62
CA PRO A 57 -23.24 4.27 17.35
C PRO A 57 -21.88 4.88 17.02
N VAL A 58 -21.46 4.79 15.75
CA VAL A 58 -20.20 5.38 15.28
C VAL A 58 -20.24 6.89 15.54
N ALA A 59 -19.69 7.35 16.66
CA ALA A 59 -19.64 8.75 17.07
C ALA A 59 -18.62 9.58 16.25
N GLY A 60 -18.19 9.03 15.11
CA GLY A 60 -17.22 9.63 14.21
C GLY A 60 -17.83 10.70 13.31
N VAL A 61 -17.16 10.95 12.18
CA VAL A 61 -17.58 11.93 11.19
C VAL A 61 -18.84 11.43 10.48
N ASP A 62 -19.89 12.24 10.43
CA ASP A 62 -21.09 11.92 9.66
C ASP A 62 -20.78 11.87 8.15
N GLY A 63 -21.55 11.11 7.39
CA GLY A 63 -21.28 10.90 5.96
C GLY A 63 -21.18 12.20 5.15
N ARG A 64 -21.93 13.24 5.53
CA ARG A 64 -21.90 14.53 4.84
C ARG A 64 -20.64 15.32 5.18
N THR A 65 -20.21 15.33 6.44
CA THR A 65 -18.93 15.94 6.81
C THR A 65 -17.75 15.18 6.20
N ALA A 66 -17.83 13.86 6.10
CA ALA A 66 -16.80 13.05 5.44
C ALA A 66 -16.67 13.40 3.94
N ASP A 67 -17.80 13.52 3.23
CA ASP A 67 -17.84 13.95 1.83
C ASP A 67 -17.29 15.37 1.64
N ALA A 68 -17.69 16.30 2.52
CA ALA A 68 -17.20 17.67 2.51
C ALA A 68 -15.68 17.74 2.76
N ALA A 69 -15.16 16.91 3.68
CA ALA A 69 -13.73 16.83 3.97
C ALA A 69 -12.93 16.31 2.77
N GLN A 70 -13.39 15.25 2.10
CA GLN A 70 -12.76 14.74 0.88
C GLN A 70 -12.80 15.78 -0.26
N THR A 71 -13.93 16.46 -0.42
CA THR A 71 -14.09 17.53 -1.41
C THR A 71 -13.15 18.70 -1.13
N ALA A 72 -12.99 19.12 0.13
CA ALA A 72 -12.07 20.18 0.52
C ALA A 72 -10.61 19.77 0.29
N TYR A 73 -10.27 18.51 0.58
CA TYR A 73 -8.95 17.94 0.30
C TYR A 73 -8.63 18.02 -1.19
N TYR A 74 -9.51 17.53 -2.06
CA TYR A 74 -9.35 17.64 -3.51
C TYR A 74 -9.20 19.10 -3.97
N LYS A 75 -10.08 19.99 -3.49
CA LYS A 75 -10.04 21.41 -3.84
C LYS A 75 -8.73 22.08 -3.45
N SER A 76 -8.07 21.65 -2.36
CA SER A 76 -6.78 22.23 -1.97
C SER A 76 -5.67 22.06 -3.02
N PHE A 77 -5.75 21.01 -3.85
CA PHE A 77 -4.79 20.76 -4.93
C PHE A 77 -5.18 21.41 -6.26
N THR A 78 -6.44 21.79 -6.43
CA THR A 78 -6.95 22.43 -7.66
C THR A 78 -7.32 23.90 -7.46
N ALA A 79 -7.23 24.41 -6.24
CA ALA A 79 -7.57 25.78 -5.90
C ALA A 79 -6.54 26.73 -6.54
N PRO A 80 -6.98 27.69 -7.38
CA PRO A 80 -6.10 28.76 -7.83
C PRO A 80 -5.51 29.51 -6.64
N THR A 81 -4.25 29.94 -6.74
CA THR A 81 -3.61 30.78 -5.71
C THR A 81 -4.50 31.99 -5.42
N PRO A 82 -4.92 32.22 -4.16
CA PRO A 82 -5.73 33.38 -3.82
C PRO A 82 -5.01 34.66 -4.24
N PRO A 83 -5.70 35.62 -4.88
CA PRO A 83 -5.09 36.89 -5.22
C PRO A 83 -4.58 37.55 -3.93
N THR A 84 -3.29 37.89 -3.91
CA THR A 84 -2.69 38.64 -2.81
C THR A 84 -3.25 40.05 -2.83
N ASN A 85 -4.25 40.32 -1.98
CA ASN A 85 -4.79 41.68 -1.80
C ASN A 85 -3.76 42.52 -1.06
N VAL A 86 -2.78 43.06 -1.78
CA VAL A 86 -1.85 44.05 -1.25
C VAL A 86 -2.59 45.38 -1.16
N PHE A 87 -3.11 45.71 0.01
CA PHE A 87 -3.56 47.07 0.31
C PHE A 87 -2.33 47.95 0.60
N THR A 88 -1.74 48.56 -0.42
CA THR A 88 -0.77 49.66 -0.21
C THR A 88 -1.52 50.95 0.10
N ILE A 89 -1.72 51.25 1.40
CA ILE A 89 -2.19 52.57 1.84
C ILE A 89 -1.00 53.54 1.72
N GLY A 90 -0.98 54.34 0.64
CA GLY A 90 -0.01 55.41 0.45
C GLY A 90 -0.36 56.63 1.29
N VAL A 91 0.23 56.77 2.47
CA VAL A 91 0.27 58.05 3.20
C VAL A 91 1.36 58.94 2.60
N GLY A 92 1.00 59.66 1.53
CA GLY A 92 1.80 60.77 1.02
C GLY A 92 1.50 62.02 1.83
N ALA A 93 2.43 62.42 2.70
CA ALA A 93 2.38 63.69 3.41
C ALA A 93 2.30 64.84 2.41
N GLY A 94 1.24 65.65 2.50
CA GLY A 94 1.08 66.85 1.69
C GLY A 94 2.18 67.86 2.01
N THR A 95 3.08 68.10 1.05
CA THR A 95 3.90 69.31 1.04
C THR A 95 3.02 70.45 0.50
N SER A 96 2.71 71.37 1.40
CA SER A 96 2.22 72.71 1.07
C SER A 96 3.44 73.61 0.86
N ASN A 97 3.63 74.09 -0.37
CA ASN A 97 4.10 75.44 -0.69
C ASN A 97 3.86 75.73 -2.18
#